data_AF-A0A845LD07-F1
#
_entry.id   AF-A0A845LD07-F1
#
_cell.length_a   1.000
_cell.length_b   1.000
_cell.length_c   1.000
_cell.angle_alpha   90.00
_cell.angle_beta   90.00
_cell.angle_gamma   90.00
#
_symmetry.space_group_name_H-M   'P 1'
#
loop_
_entity.id
_entity.type
_entity.pdbx_description
1 polymer ?
#
loop_
_entity_poly.entity_id
_entity_poly.type
_entity_poly.pdbx_seq_one_letter_code
_entity_poly.pdbx_strand_id
1 'polypeptide(L)'
;MAQPAQTEQQQQQQTQRQQQVRESSEQGRPRRQRRADKGISRGKKWALVAAVIGLFALAAIPPILQQRQLVRESDRLSVELEQVRAERQQLEKDKQWFATDAYVEQVARQQLGLVKPGEMMVVRTRPGNALKKEVQHTQEIRD
;
A
#
# COMPACT_ATOMS: atom_id res chain seq x y z
N MET A 1 91.25 -39.37 -63.69
CA MET A 1 89.89 -39.61 -64.25
C MET A 1 88.93 -39.77 -63.08
N ALA A 2 88.27 -38.69 -62.65
CA ALA A 2 87.35 -38.70 -61.51
C ALA A 2 85.91 -38.96 -62.00
N GLN A 3 85.22 -39.90 -61.37
CA GLN A 3 83.97 -40.49 -61.84
C GLN A 3 82.79 -39.50 -61.72
N PRO A 4 82.01 -39.26 -62.79
CA PRO A 4 80.93 -38.25 -62.78
C PRO A 4 79.70 -38.64 -61.95
N ALA A 5 79.54 -39.92 -61.60
CA ALA A 5 78.33 -40.42 -60.94
C ALA A 5 78.13 -39.94 -59.49
N GLN A 6 79.21 -39.55 -58.78
CA GLN A 6 79.11 -39.13 -57.38
C GLN A 6 78.67 -37.66 -57.23
N THR A 7 78.95 -36.82 -58.22
CA THR A 7 78.63 -35.39 -58.17
C THR A 7 77.13 -35.13 -58.34
N GLU A 8 76.45 -35.92 -59.17
CA GLU A 8 75.01 -35.81 -59.42
C GLU A 8 74.19 -36.20 -58.19
N GLN A 9 74.61 -37.23 -57.46
CA GLN A 9 73.94 -37.63 -56.22
C GLN A 9 74.06 -36.56 -55.13
N GLN A 10 75.21 -35.90 -55.03
CA GLN A 10 75.39 -34.80 -54.07
C GLN A 10 74.54 -33.59 -54.43
N GLN A 11 74.40 -33.25 -55.71
CA GLN A 11 73.54 -32.14 -56.16
C GLN A 11 72.06 -32.43 -55.95
N GLN A 12 71.60 -33.66 -56.20
CA GLN A 12 70.22 -34.07 -55.93
C GLN A 12 69.90 -34.03 -54.44
N GLN A 13 70.81 -34.51 -53.59
CA GLN A 13 70.62 -34.50 -52.14
C GLN A 13 70.62 -33.07 -51.56
N GLN A 14 71.42 -32.16 -52.12
CA GLN A 14 71.37 -30.73 -51.77
C GLN A 14 70.07 -30.06 -52.21
N THR A 15 69.51 -30.44 -53.36
CA THR A 15 68.25 -29.87 -53.88
C THR A 15 67.07 -30.31 -53.03
N GLN A 16 67.04 -31.58 -52.63
CA GLN A 16 66.02 -32.12 -51.72
C GLN A 16 66.09 -31.47 -50.33
N ARG A 17 67.30 -31.24 -49.79
CA ARG A 17 67.47 -30.49 -48.53
C ARG A 17 66.95 -29.06 -48.63
N GLN A 18 67.20 -28.38 -49.76
CA GLN A 18 66.71 -27.01 -49.96
C GLN A 18 65.18 -26.95 -50.09
N GLN A 19 64.55 -27.96 -50.70
CA GLN A 19 63.09 -28.05 -50.80
C GLN A 19 62.45 -28.35 -49.44
N GLN A 20 63.00 -29.28 -48.66
CA GLN A 20 62.50 -29.58 -47.30
C GLN A 20 62.62 -28.38 -46.35
N VAL A 21 63.69 -27.58 -46.46
CA VAL A 21 63.85 -26.34 -45.66
C VAL A 21 62.84 -25.26 -46.09
N ARG A 22 62.48 -25.19 -47.39
CA ARG A 22 61.44 -24.27 -47.87
C ARG A 22 60.05 -24.68 -47.39
N GLU A 23 59.68 -25.96 -47.49
CA GLU A 23 58.37 -26.46 -47.02
C GLU A 23 58.19 -26.34 -45.50
N SER A 24 59.24 -26.62 -44.72
CA SER A 24 59.21 -26.42 -43.26
C SER A 24 59.23 -24.95 -42.84
N SER A 25 59.59 -24.02 -43.73
CA SER A 25 59.45 -22.57 -43.51
C SER A 25 58.06 -22.02 -43.84
N GLU A 26 57.23 -22.78 -44.58
CA GLU A 26 55.82 -22.43 -44.86
C GLU A 26 54.86 -22.97 -43.80
N GLN A 27 55.22 -24.06 -43.11
CA GLN A 27 54.45 -24.61 -41.98
C GLN A 27 55.01 -24.17 -40.63
N GLY A 28 54.90 -22.88 -40.28
CA GLY A 28 55.46 -22.49 -38.98
C GLY A 28 55.44 -21.03 -38.60
N ARG A 29 54.35 -20.31 -38.84
CA ARG A 29 54.07 -19.10 -38.05
C ARG A 29 52.65 -19.19 -37.52
N PRO A 30 52.44 -19.63 -36.26
CA PRO A 30 51.18 -19.33 -35.62
C PRO A 30 51.07 -17.81 -35.62
N ARG A 31 50.18 -17.29 -36.47
CA ARG A 31 49.84 -15.87 -36.50
C ARG A 31 49.29 -15.57 -35.11
N ARG A 32 50.16 -15.09 -34.22
CA ARG A 32 49.84 -14.65 -32.87
C ARG A 32 49.01 -13.38 -33.02
N GLN A 33 47.79 -13.54 -33.50
CA GLN A 33 46.75 -12.53 -33.41
C GLN A 33 46.44 -12.45 -31.93
N ARG A 34 47.15 -11.51 -31.30
CA ARG A 34 46.85 -10.99 -29.98
C ARG A 34 45.34 -10.91 -29.89
N ARG A 35 44.75 -11.74 -29.03
CA ARG A 35 43.36 -11.55 -28.62
C ARG A 35 43.34 -10.13 -28.09
N ALA A 36 42.74 -9.23 -28.86
CA ALA A 36 42.48 -7.89 -28.39
C ALA A 36 41.46 -8.11 -27.29
N ASP A 37 41.92 -8.17 -26.04
CA ASP A 37 41.06 -8.06 -24.88
C ASP A 37 40.36 -6.71 -25.03
N LYS A 38 39.20 -6.74 -25.69
CA LYS A 38 38.35 -5.56 -25.92
C LYS A 38 37.74 -5.23 -24.57
N GLY A 39 38.57 -4.60 -23.73
CA GLY A 39 38.11 -3.93 -22.52
C GLY A 39 36.98 -2.99 -22.89
N ILE A 40 35.96 -2.97 -22.03
CA ILE A 40 34.79 -2.12 -22.21
C ILE A 40 35.30 -0.67 -22.34
N SER A 41 35.08 -0.04 -23.50
CA SER A 41 35.49 1.35 -23.73
C SER A 41 34.81 2.27 -22.71
N ARG A 42 35.46 3.39 -22.37
CA ARG A 42 34.94 4.33 -21.36
C ARG A 42 33.46 4.70 -21.64
N GLY A 43 33.09 4.93 -22.90
CA GLY A 43 31.70 5.19 -23.30
C GLY A 43 30.74 4.02 -23.01
N LYS A 44 31.15 2.76 -23.24
CA LYS A 44 30.34 1.59 -22.88
C LYS A 44 30.19 1.41 -21.37
N LYS A 45 31.20 1.77 -20.58
CA LYS A 45 31.10 1.78 -19.10
C LYS A 45 30.08 2.82 -18.63
N TRP A 46 30.16 4.04 -19.17
CA TRP A 46 29.18 5.11 -18.86
C TRP A 46 27.78 4.76 -19.33
N ALA A 47 27.61 4.09 -20.47
CA ALA A 47 26.32 3.59 -20.92
C ALA A 47 25.76 2.52 -19.96
N LEU A 48 26.61 1.64 -19.42
CA LEU A 48 26.21 0.63 -18.44
C LEU A 48 25.80 1.30 -17.11
N VAL A 49 26.56 2.30 -16.65
CA VAL A 49 26.21 3.10 -15.46
C VAL A 49 24.89 3.85 -15.67
N ALA A 50 24.71 4.50 -16.82
CA ALA A 50 23.47 5.19 -17.16
C ALA A 50 22.28 4.22 -17.26
N ALA A 51 22.49 3.01 -17.78
CA ALA A 51 21.46 1.97 -17.82
C ALA A 51 21.08 1.48 -16.42
N VAL A 52 22.05 1.30 -15.52
CA VAL A 52 21.79 0.94 -14.12
C VAL A 52 21.07 2.06 -13.38
N ILE A 53 21.48 3.32 -13.56
CA ILE A 53 20.80 4.48 -12.98
C ILE A 53 19.39 4.61 -13.55
N GLY A 54 19.21 4.43 -14.86
CA GLY A 54 17.90 4.45 -15.51
C GLY A 54 16.97 3.36 -14.99
N LEU A 55 17.49 2.14 -14.79
CA LEU A 55 16.75 1.03 -14.19
C LEU A 55 16.34 1.35 -12.75
N PHE A 56 17.27 1.90 -11.95
CA PHE A 56 16.99 2.33 -10.58
C PHE A 56 15.96 3.46 -10.54
N ALA A 57 16.07 4.43 -11.44
CA ALA A 57 15.14 5.54 -11.57
C ALA A 57 13.74 5.02 -11.92
N LEU A 58 13.62 4.12 -12.93
CA LEU A 58 12.37 3.44 -13.31
C LEU A 58 11.77 2.62 -12.17
N ALA A 59 12.59 1.90 -11.40
CA ALA A 59 12.16 1.14 -10.23
C ALA A 59 11.73 2.05 -9.04
N ALA A 60 12.24 3.28 -9.00
CA ALA A 60 11.87 4.30 -8.02
C ALA A 60 10.69 5.19 -8.42
N ILE A 61 10.14 5.06 -9.64
CA ILE A 61 8.90 5.73 -10.07
C ILE A 61 7.64 5.17 -9.36
N PRO A 62 7.45 3.84 -9.22
CA PRO A 62 6.19 3.30 -8.68
C PRO A 62 5.86 3.52 -7.18
N PRO A 63 6.75 3.87 -6.23
CA PRO A 63 6.34 4.00 -4.82
C PRO A 63 5.62 5.31 -4.48
N ILE A 64 5.80 6.38 -5.26
CA ILE A 64 5.33 7.72 -4.87
C ILE A 64 3.80 7.87 -4.98
N LEU A 65 3.15 7.07 -5.83
CA LEU A 65 1.71 7.13 -6.04
C LEU A 65 0.91 6.15 -5.17
N GLN A 66 1.53 5.05 -4.69
CA GLN A 66 0.86 4.04 -3.86
C GLN A 66 0.76 4.44 -2.38
N GLN A 67 1.68 5.29 -1.89
CA GLN A 67 1.70 5.70 -0.48
C GLN A 67 0.53 6.62 -0.09
N ARG A 68 -0.09 7.30 -1.06
CA ARG A 68 -1.25 8.18 -0.80
C ARG A 68 -2.55 7.44 -0.55
N GLN A 69 -2.69 6.21 -1.03
CA GLN A 69 -3.90 5.42 -0.81
C GLN A 69 -3.92 4.87 0.62
N LEU A 70 -2.77 4.36 1.09
CA LEU A 70 -2.62 3.85 2.46
C LEU A 70 -2.86 4.92 3.52
N VAL A 71 -2.35 6.15 3.33
CA VAL A 71 -2.58 7.26 4.26
C VAL A 71 -4.06 7.69 4.27
N ARG A 72 -4.70 7.74 3.10
CA ARG A 72 -6.13 8.07 3.03
C ARG A 72 -7.01 7.00 3.67
N GLU A 73 -6.62 5.74 3.54
CA GLU A 73 -7.34 4.63 4.16
C GLU A 73 -7.14 4.63 5.68
N SER A 74 -5.92 4.89 6.19
CA SER A 74 -5.70 5.07 7.62
C SER A 74 -6.47 6.27 8.20
N ASP A 75 -6.51 7.38 7.48
CA ASP A 75 -7.23 8.59 7.92
C ASP A 75 -8.74 8.33 7.93
N ARG A 76 -9.29 7.64 6.93
CA ARG A 76 -10.71 7.26 6.92
C ARG A 76 -11.08 6.31 8.05
N LEU A 77 -10.28 5.26 8.26
CA LEU A 77 -10.51 4.31 9.33
C LEU A 77 -10.41 4.95 10.71
N SER A 78 -9.48 5.89 10.92
CA SER A 78 -9.36 6.60 12.19
C SER A 78 -10.58 7.48 12.48
N VAL A 79 -11.07 8.22 11.48
CA VAL A 79 -12.29 9.03 11.60
C VAL A 79 -13.52 8.17 11.90
N GLU A 80 -13.71 7.06 11.19
CA GLU A 80 -14.82 6.13 11.43
C GLU A 80 -14.76 5.54 12.84
N LEU A 81 -13.56 5.18 13.30
CA LEU A 81 -13.35 4.60 14.61
C LEU A 81 -13.59 5.62 15.74
N GLU A 82 -13.24 6.89 15.54
CA GLU A 82 -13.59 7.98 16.45
C GLU A 82 -15.10 8.21 16.51
N GLN A 83 -15.79 8.22 15.36
CA GLN A 83 -17.24 8.37 15.30
C GLN A 83 -17.96 7.24 16.05
N VAL A 84 -17.59 5.99 15.79
CA VAL A 84 -18.18 4.82 16.46
C VAL A 84 -17.88 4.84 17.97
N ARG A 85 -16.69 5.29 18.39
CA ARG A 85 -16.37 5.45 19.81
C ARG A 85 -17.20 6.54 20.49
N ALA A 86 -17.39 7.67 19.82
CA ALA A 86 -18.23 8.76 20.33
C ALA A 86 -19.69 8.31 20.47
N GLU A 87 -20.22 7.61 19.46
CA GLU A 87 -21.57 7.04 19.49
C GLU A 87 -21.73 6.01 20.62
N ARG A 88 -20.76 5.09 20.77
CA ARG A 88 -20.70 4.15 21.90
C ARG A 88 -20.74 4.86 23.24
N GLN A 89 -19.93 5.90 23.43
CA GLN A 89 -19.90 6.65 24.69
C GLN A 89 -21.23 7.37 24.96
N GLN A 90 -21.89 7.91 23.94
CA GLN A 90 -23.19 8.54 24.09
C GLN A 90 -24.26 7.51 24.48
N LEU A 91 -24.31 6.38 23.78
CA LEU A 91 -25.24 5.29 24.09
C LEU A 91 -25.04 4.74 25.50
N GLU A 92 -23.81 4.61 25.98
CA GLU A 92 -23.54 4.17 27.36
C GLU A 92 -24.01 5.21 28.39
N LYS A 93 -23.84 6.51 28.12
CA LYS A 93 -24.40 7.57 28.99
C LYS A 93 -25.93 7.54 29.02
N ASP A 94 -26.56 7.37 27.86
CA ASP A 94 -28.02 7.29 27.76
C ASP A 94 -28.55 6.07 28.50
N LYS A 95 -27.87 4.92 28.35
CA LYS A 95 -28.19 3.69 29.08
C LYS A 95 -28.05 3.88 30.59
N GLN A 96 -26.98 4.54 31.04
CA GLN A 96 -26.79 4.87 32.46
C GLN A 96 -27.91 5.78 32.96
N TRP A 97 -28.26 6.82 32.19
CA TRP A 97 -29.35 7.73 32.52
C TRP A 97 -30.69 7.01 32.64
N PHE A 98 -31.03 6.15 31.68
CA PHE A 98 -32.26 5.36 31.72
C PHE A 98 -32.32 4.36 32.86
N ALA A 99 -31.16 3.92 33.37
CA ALA A 99 -31.06 3.05 34.54
C ALA A 99 -31.22 3.80 35.88
N THR A 100 -31.28 5.14 35.88
CA THR A 100 -31.45 5.91 37.11
C THR A 100 -32.90 5.93 37.59
N ASP A 101 -33.08 5.94 38.91
CA ASP A 101 -34.40 6.11 39.55
C ASP A 101 -35.11 7.40 39.13
N ALA A 102 -34.35 8.46 38.83
CA ALA A 102 -34.89 9.73 38.36
C ALA A 102 -35.63 9.59 37.02
N TYR A 103 -35.05 8.82 36.08
CA TYR A 103 -35.70 8.53 34.81
C TYR A 103 -36.95 7.65 35.00
N VAL A 104 -36.85 6.61 35.84
CA VAL A 104 -37.97 5.74 36.17
C VAL A 104 -39.12 6.53 36.81
N GLU A 105 -38.81 7.43 37.74
CA GLU A 105 -39.78 8.32 38.37
C GLU A 105 -40.42 9.27 37.35
N GLN A 106 -39.63 9.87 36.46
CA GLN A 106 -40.14 10.75 35.40
C GLN A 106 -41.13 9.99 34.49
N VAL A 107 -40.80 8.78 34.09
CA VAL A 107 -41.68 7.93 33.28
C VAL A 107 -42.94 7.54 34.06
N ALA A 108 -42.81 7.18 35.34
CA ALA A 108 -43.95 6.88 36.20
C ALA A 108 -44.91 8.08 36.36
N ARG A 109 -44.37 9.29 36.54
CA ARG A 109 -45.15 10.54 36.59
C ARG A 109 -45.91 10.78 35.27
N GLN A 110 -45.28 10.52 34.13
CA GLN A 110 -45.88 10.74 32.81
C GLN A 110 -46.93 9.69 32.43
N GLN A 111 -46.63 8.41 32.66
CA GLN A 111 -47.47 7.29 32.20
C GLN A 111 -48.57 6.93 33.20
N LEU A 112 -48.26 6.99 34.50
CA LEU A 112 -49.19 6.59 35.57
C LEU A 112 -49.86 7.79 36.24
N GLY A 113 -49.47 9.03 35.89
CA GLY A 113 -49.98 10.25 36.52
C GLY A 113 -49.65 10.34 38.01
N LEU A 114 -48.66 9.57 38.49
CA LEU A 114 -48.28 9.51 39.90
C LEU A 114 -47.54 10.79 40.29
N VAL A 115 -47.81 11.30 41.48
CA VAL A 115 -47.10 12.44 42.10
C VAL A 115 -46.50 11.97 43.42
N LYS A 116 -45.38 12.60 43.86
CA LYS A 116 -44.78 12.23 45.15
C LYS A 116 -45.74 12.56 46.31
N PRO A 117 -45.70 11.81 47.42
CA PRO A 117 -46.46 12.15 48.62
C PRO A 117 -46.13 13.60 49.05
N GLY A 118 -47.14 14.48 49.04
CA GLY A 118 -46.99 15.91 49.37
C GLY A 118 -46.96 16.87 48.17
N GLU A 119 -46.94 16.40 46.92
CA GLU A 119 -47.08 17.23 45.71
C GLU A 119 -48.56 17.30 45.25
N MET A 120 -49.05 18.49 44.84
CA MET A 120 -50.39 18.65 44.25
C MET A 120 -50.33 18.72 42.71
N MET A 121 -51.14 17.91 42.02
CA MET A 121 -51.25 17.90 40.56
C MET A 121 -52.01 19.13 40.06
N VAL A 122 -51.36 20.02 39.31
CA VAL A 122 -51.98 21.20 38.71
C VAL A 122 -52.32 20.91 37.25
N VAL A 123 -53.62 20.82 36.93
CA VAL A 123 -54.10 20.68 35.55
C VAL A 123 -54.45 22.05 35.00
N ARG A 124 -53.76 22.49 33.96
CA ARG A 124 -54.03 23.78 33.30
C ARG A 124 -55.32 23.67 32.48
N THR A 125 -56.43 24.15 33.02
CA THR A 125 -57.71 24.20 32.30
C THR A 125 -57.76 25.44 31.40
N ARG A 126 -58.25 25.28 30.16
CA ARG A 126 -58.64 26.42 29.33
C ARG A 126 -59.89 27.07 29.95
N PRO A 127 -60.02 28.41 29.93
CA PRO A 127 -61.09 29.12 30.63
C PRO A 127 -62.52 28.73 30.21
N GLY A 128 -62.71 28.10 29.05
CA GLY A 128 -64.02 27.59 28.61
C GLY A 128 -64.47 26.27 29.24
N ASN A 129 -63.58 25.49 29.86
CA ASN A 129 -63.91 24.14 30.36
C ASN A 129 -64.17 24.08 31.88
N ALA A 130 -63.69 25.07 32.64
CA ALA A 130 -63.88 25.14 34.09
C ALA A 130 -65.35 25.40 34.45
N LEU A 131 -66.03 26.26 33.69
CA LEU A 131 -67.44 26.62 33.90
C LEU A 131 -68.41 25.45 33.65
N LYS A 132 -68.03 24.47 32.82
CA LYS A 132 -68.93 23.35 32.47
C LYS A 132 -68.95 22.23 33.53
N LYS A 133 -67.86 22.08 34.30
CA LYS A 133 -67.76 21.04 35.35
C LYS A 133 -68.53 21.41 36.62
N GLU A 134 -68.61 22.71 36.96
CA GLU A 134 -69.31 23.19 38.15
C GLU A 134 -70.83 23.08 37.99
N VAL A 135 -71.36 23.42 36.80
CA VAL A 135 -72.80 23.37 36.50
C VAL A 135 -73.36 21.93 36.49
N GLN A 136 -72.57 20.93 36.13
CA GLN A 136 -73.01 19.54 36.13
C GLN A 136 -73.10 18.95 37.55
N HIS A 137 -72.24 19.38 38.47
CA HIS A 137 -72.23 18.85 39.83
C HIS A 137 -73.36 19.41 40.71
N THR A 138 -73.84 20.63 40.43
CA THR A 138 -74.97 21.23 41.15
C THR A 138 -76.34 20.70 40.69
N GLN A 139 -76.44 20.12 39.49
CA GLN A 139 -77.71 19.61 38.95
C GLN A 139 -78.07 18.20 39.47
N GLU A 140 -77.10 17.40 39.93
CA GLU A 140 -77.38 16.03 40.46
C GLU A 140 -77.85 16.00 41.93
N ILE A 141 -77.79 17.11 42.66
CA ILE A 141 -78.15 17.16 44.09
C ILE A 141 -79.64 17.55 44.29
N ARG A 142 -80.38 17.79 43.20
CA ARG A 142 -81.75 18.29 43.24
C ARG A 142 -82.72 17.42 42.43
N ASP A 143 -82.77 16.14 42.77
CA ASP A 143 -83.91 15.24 42.53
C ASP A 143 -84.09 14.29 43.73
#